data_AF-A0A7S1WDB9-F1
#
_entry.id   AF-A0A7S1WDB9-F1
#
_cell.length_a   1.000
_cell.length_b   1.000
_cell.length_c   1.000
_cell.angle_alpha   90.00
_cell.angle_beta   90.00
_cell.angle_gamma   90.00
#
_symmetry.space_group_name_H-M   'P 1'
#
loop_
_entity.id
_entity.type
_entity.pdbx_description
1 polymer ?
#
loop_
_entity_poly.entity_id
_entity_poly.type
_entity_poly.pdbx_seq_one_letter_code
_entity_poly.pdbx_strand_id
1 'polypeptide(L)'
;EETVDVLQPDAAALREKQPVLLAWSDAIEAASATVAGALGVAKRPAPAGGEEDAARAAPKPRRQAPPPAPTTLEDMRELVRSGEVDRLTASVLKDWLKSQGIVATGKKADLVERIRAVA
;
A
#
# COMPACT_ATOMS: atom_id res chain seq x y z
N GLU A 1 -21.57 41.39 -17.92
CA GLU A 1 -20.57 40.54 -17.24
C GLU A 1 -20.89 39.12 -17.62
N GLU A 2 -19.99 38.45 -18.34
CA GLU A 2 -20.17 37.06 -18.77
C GLU A 2 -19.79 36.17 -17.59
N THR A 3 -20.78 35.52 -16.97
CA THR A 3 -20.57 34.65 -15.80
C THR A 3 -19.94 33.34 -16.26
N VAL A 4 -18.64 33.18 -16.05
CA VAL A 4 -17.95 31.89 -16.23
C VAL A 4 -18.49 30.92 -15.18
N ASP A 5 -19.16 29.86 -15.62
CA ASP A 5 -19.67 28.80 -14.75
C ASP A 5 -18.51 27.92 -14.25
N VAL A 6 -18.03 28.23 -13.05
CA VAL A 6 -16.93 27.53 -12.37
C VAL A 6 -17.30 26.15 -11.84
N LEU A 7 -18.57 25.73 -11.93
CA LEU A 7 -19.02 24.40 -11.51
C LEU A 7 -18.87 23.37 -12.62
N GLN A 8 -18.73 23.80 -13.88
CA GLN A 8 -18.47 22.90 -14.98
C GLN A 8 -16.97 22.59 -15.09
N PRO A 9 -16.59 21.31 -15.18
CA PRO A 9 -15.21 20.94 -15.42
C PRO A 9 -14.76 21.44 -16.79
N ASP A 10 -13.54 21.96 -16.86
CA ASP A 10 -12.93 22.37 -18.12
C ASP A 10 -12.64 21.14 -19.00
N ALA A 11 -13.55 20.87 -19.94
CA ALA A 11 -13.46 19.74 -20.85
C ALA A 11 -12.28 19.86 -21.84
N ALA A 12 -11.79 21.08 -22.13
CA ALA A 12 -10.63 21.26 -23.00
C ALA A 12 -9.35 20.88 -22.27
N ALA A 13 -9.19 21.34 -21.03
CA ALA A 13 -8.07 20.96 -20.17
C ALA A 13 -8.04 19.45 -19.91
N LEU A 14 -9.20 18.81 -19.69
CA LEU A 14 -9.28 17.36 -19.50
C LEU A 14 -8.85 16.57 -20.76
N ARG A 15 -9.20 17.04 -21.96
CA ARG A 15 -8.75 16.41 -23.21
C ARG A 15 -7.24 16.55 -23.40
N GLU A 16 -6.66 17.70 -23.07
CA GLU A 16 -5.21 17.89 -23.15
C GLU A 16 -4.46 16.93 -22.21
N LYS A 17 -4.99 16.67 -21.01
CA LYS A 17 -4.40 15.74 -20.03
C LYS A 17 -4.78 14.28 -20.24
N GLN A 18 -5.66 13.98 -21.20
CA GLN A 18 -6.12 12.63 -21.50
C GLN A 18 -4.99 11.59 -21.65
N PRO A 19 -3.86 11.82 -22.36
CA PRO A 19 -2.80 10.81 -22.46
C PRO A 19 -2.13 10.49 -21.13
N VAL A 20 -1.97 11.48 -20.24
CA VAL A 20 -1.38 11.27 -18.91
C VAL A 20 -2.35 10.50 -18.01
N LEU A 21 -3.65 10.82 -18.09
CA LEU A 21 -4.69 10.12 -17.34
C LEU A 21 -4.80 8.64 -17.76
N LEU A 22 -4.71 8.37 -19.06
CA LEU A 22 -4.69 7.00 -19.58
C LEU A 22 -3.44 6.24 -19.13
N ALA A 23 -2.26 6.83 -19.28
CA ALA A 23 -1.02 6.20 -18.83
C ALA A 23 -1.01 5.91 -17.31
N TRP A 24 -1.57 6.81 -16.52
CA TRP A 24 -1.73 6.62 -15.08
C TRP A 24 -2.74 5.51 -14.75
N SER A 25 -3.87 5.46 -15.48
CA SER A 25 -4.85 4.39 -15.35
C SER A 25 -4.25 3.02 -15.69
N ASP A 26 -3.50 2.92 -16.78
CA ASP A 26 -2.83 1.68 -17.20
C ASP A 26 -1.79 1.24 -16.16
N ALA A 27 -1.05 2.19 -15.57
CA ALA A 27 -0.09 1.88 -14.50
C ALA A 27 -0.79 1.35 -13.24
N ILE A 28 -1.98 1.87 -12.89
CA ILE A 28 -2.78 1.38 -11.78
C ILE A 28 -3.31 -0.02 -12.08
N GLU A 29 -3.85 -0.27 -13.27
CA GLU A 29 -4.35 -1.59 -13.65
C GLU A 29 -3.23 -2.63 -13.67
N ALA A 30 -2.06 -2.28 -14.21
CA ALA A 30 -0.89 -3.16 -14.20
C ALA A 30 -0.42 -3.45 -12.77
N ALA A 31 -0.36 -2.44 -11.90
CA ALA A 31 -0.03 -2.62 -10.49
C ALA A 31 -1.09 -3.46 -9.77
N SER A 32 -2.38 -3.25 -10.08
CA SER A 32 -3.50 -3.95 -9.46
C SER A 32 -3.57 -5.41 -9.90
N ALA A 33 -3.29 -5.71 -11.16
CA ALA A 33 -3.15 -7.08 -11.67
C ALA A 33 -1.95 -7.79 -11.01
N THR A 34 -0.85 -7.07 -10.80
CA THR A 34 0.33 -7.59 -10.08
C THR A 34 -0.02 -7.90 -8.63
N VAL A 35 -0.78 -7.02 -7.96
CA VAL A 35 -1.26 -7.24 -6.58
C VAL A 35 -2.30 -8.35 -6.51
N ALA A 36 -3.23 -8.45 -7.47
CA ALA A 36 -4.24 -9.51 -7.54
C ALA A 36 -3.61 -10.89 -7.81
N GLY A 37 -2.58 -10.93 -8.67
CA GLY A 37 -1.75 -12.10 -8.90
C GLY A 37 -0.95 -12.50 -7.65
N ALA A 38 -0.40 -11.51 -6.93
CA ALA A 38 0.31 -11.73 -5.66
C ALA A 38 -0.62 -12.17 -4.50
N LEU A 39 -1.88 -11.74 -4.51
CA LEU A 39 -2.91 -12.15 -3.54
C LEU A 39 -3.62 -13.44 -3.91
N GLY A 40 -3.29 -14.05 -5.06
CA GLY A 40 -3.88 -15.32 -5.48
C GLY A 40 -5.40 -15.28 -5.67
N VAL A 41 -5.98 -14.12 -6.01
CA VAL A 41 -7.41 -14.03 -6.40
C VAL A 41 -7.57 -14.50 -7.84
N ALA A 42 -7.11 -15.71 -8.11
CA ALA A 42 -7.54 -16.46 -9.28
C ALA A 42 -8.93 -17.02 -8.94
N LYS A 43 -9.98 -16.31 -9.40
CA LYS A 43 -11.33 -16.87 -9.45
C LYS A 43 -11.29 -18.04 -10.44
N ARG A 44 -11.07 -19.25 -9.91
CA ARG A 44 -11.10 -20.51 -10.67
C ARG A 44 -12.46 -20.61 -11.38
N PRO A 45 -12.52 -20.76 -12.73
CA PRO A 45 -13.69 -21.36 -13.34
C PRO A 45 -13.79 -22.81 -12.87
N ALA A 46 -14.97 -23.23 -12.46
CA ALA A 46 -15.22 -24.58 -11.96
C ALA A 46 -15.03 -25.60 -13.09
N PRO A 47 -14.17 -26.63 -12.93
CA PRO A 47 -14.24 -27.82 -13.76
C PRO A 47 -15.18 -28.84 -13.12
N ALA A 48 -16.09 -29.34 -13.94
CA ALA A 48 -16.90 -30.51 -13.64
C ALA A 48 -16.03 -31.77 -13.65
N GLY A 49 -16.17 -32.61 -12.62
CA GLY A 49 -15.92 -34.05 -12.65
C GLY A 49 -14.46 -34.54 -12.69
N GLY A 50 -14.15 -35.55 -11.89
CA GLY A 50 -12.96 -36.40 -12.09
C GLY A 50 -12.26 -36.79 -10.80
N GLU A 51 -12.28 -38.09 -10.53
CA GLU A 51 -11.75 -38.83 -9.39
C GLU A 51 -10.21 -38.83 -9.25
N GLU A 52 -9.78 -39.40 -8.11
CA GLU A 52 -8.51 -40.09 -7.81
C GLU A 52 -7.26 -39.31 -7.31
N ASP A 53 -7.06 -39.51 -6.00
CA ASP A 53 -5.92 -40.20 -5.37
C ASP A 53 -4.51 -39.57 -5.25
N ALA A 54 -4.01 -39.76 -4.04
CA ALA A 54 -2.62 -39.78 -3.58
C ALA A 54 -1.71 -38.55 -3.76
N ALA A 55 -1.46 -37.96 -2.59
CA ALA A 55 -0.11 -37.77 -2.06
C ALA A 55 0.88 -36.96 -2.91
N ARG A 56 0.92 -35.66 -2.63
CA ARG A 56 2.16 -34.92 -2.36
C ARG A 56 1.83 -33.63 -1.63
N ALA A 57 1.96 -33.66 -0.32
CA ALA A 57 2.01 -32.45 0.50
C ALA A 57 3.29 -31.66 0.13
N ALA A 58 3.21 -30.86 -0.92
CA ALA A 58 4.23 -29.88 -1.25
C ALA A 58 4.18 -28.74 -0.20
N PRO A 59 5.34 -28.22 0.24
CA PRO A 59 5.38 -27.25 1.33
C PRO A 59 4.63 -25.99 0.93
N LYS A 60 3.69 -25.58 1.79
CA LYS A 60 2.98 -24.30 1.68
C LYS A 60 4.02 -23.20 1.40
N PRO A 61 3.91 -22.42 0.30
CA PRO A 61 4.79 -21.28 0.10
C PRO A 61 4.59 -20.37 1.31
N ARG A 62 5.66 -20.27 2.09
CA ARG A 62 5.74 -19.46 3.29
C ARG A 62 5.32 -18.06 2.86
N ARG A 63 4.14 -17.66 3.35
CA ARG A 63 3.54 -16.33 3.24
C ARG A 63 4.68 -15.31 3.24
N GLN A 64 4.94 -14.66 2.10
CA GLN A 64 5.86 -13.54 2.11
C GLN A 64 5.27 -12.56 3.11
N ALA A 65 6.04 -12.35 4.18
CA ALA A 65 5.68 -11.46 5.25
C ALA A 65 5.40 -10.08 4.65
N PRO A 66 4.49 -9.29 5.27
CA PRO A 66 4.48 -7.86 5.01
C PRO A 66 5.93 -7.33 5.04
N PRO A 67 6.30 -6.34 4.21
CA PRO A 67 7.63 -5.73 4.30
C PRO A 67 7.92 -5.52 5.78
N PRO A 68 9.09 -5.98 6.27
CA PRO A 68 9.33 -6.06 7.69
C PRO A 68 8.98 -4.70 8.26
N ALA A 69 7.96 -4.66 9.13
CA ALA A 69 7.83 -3.51 10.01
C ALA A 69 9.24 -3.28 10.56
N PRO A 70 9.77 -2.05 10.57
CA PRO A 70 11.09 -1.80 11.11
C PRO A 70 11.06 -2.23 12.58
N THR A 71 11.37 -3.50 12.83
CA THR A 71 11.28 -4.13 14.15
C THR A 71 12.45 -3.69 15.00
N THR A 72 13.49 -3.19 14.35
CA THR A 72 14.73 -2.74 14.94
C THR A 72 14.74 -1.21 15.00
N LEU A 73 15.25 -0.68 16.11
CA LEU A 73 15.47 0.76 16.30
C LEU A 73 16.34 1.35 15.18
N GLU A 74 17.32 0.59 14.68
CA GLU A 74 18.23 1.01 13.60
C GLU A 74 17.51 1.20 12.26
N ASP A 75 16.61 0.29 11.87
CA ASP A 75 15.79 0.45 10.66
C ASP A 75 14.90 1.70 10.76
N MET A 76 14.30 1.93 11.94
CA MET A 76 13.46 3.11 12.15
C MET A 76 14.28 4.41 12.15
N ARG A 77 15.52 4.39 12.65
CA ARG A 77 16.49 5.51 12.56
C ARG A 77 16.88 5.82 11.13
N GLU A 78 17.09 4.80 10.30
CA GLU A 78 17.42 4.98 8.88
C GLU A 78 16.22 5.53 8.09
N LEU A 79 15.01 5.06 8.38
CA LEU A 79 13.76 5.59 7.84
C LEU A 79 13.51 7.05 8.27
N VAL A 80 13.89 7.43 9.50
CA VAL A 80 13.83 8.82 9.97
C VAL A 80 14.83 9.68 9.20
N ARG A 81 16.07 9.20 9.01
CA ARG A 81 17.13 9.92 8.31
C ARG A 81 16.84 10.10 6.81
N SER A 82 16.25 9.09 6.19
CA SER A 82 15.85 9.10 4.77
C SER A 82 14.53 9.84 4.52
N GLY A 83 13.77 10.18 5.57
CA GLY A 83 12.45 10.80 5.47
C GLY A 83 11.33 9.83 5.05
N GLU A 84 11.63 8.54 4.88
CA GLU A 84 10.66 7.52 4.51
C GLU A 84 9.71 7.13 5.65
N VAL A 85 9.96 7.58 6.88
CA VAL A 85 8.98 7.48 7.99
C VAL A 85 7.63 8.10 7.64
N ASP A 86 7.57 9.15 6.82
CA ASP A 86 6.28 9.75 6.43
C ASP A 86 5.48 8.85 5.47
N ARG A 87 6.14 7.92 4.76
CA ARG A 87 5.45 6.96 3.88
C ARG A 87 4.83 5.80 4.64
N LEU A 88 5.23 5.57 5.89
CA LEU A 88 4.65 4.52 6.72
C LEU A 88 3.20 4.83 7.09
N THR A 89 2.40 3.79 7.20
CA THR A 89 1.00 3.91 7.62
C THR A 89 0.92 4.22 9.11
N ALA A 90 -0.13 4.94 9.50
CA ALA A 90 -0.35 5.28 10.91
C ALA A 90 -0.51 4.05 11.82
N SER A 91 -0.91 2.89 11.28
CA SER A 91 -0.92 1.62 12.00
C SER A 91 0.49 1.14 12.33
N VAL A 92 1.41 1.12 11.35
CA VAL A 92 2.81 0.72 11.54
C VAL A 92 3.52 1.63 12.54
N LEU A 93 3.31 2.95 12.44
CA LEU A 93 3.87 3.92 13.39
C LEU A 93 3.36 3.69 14.82
N LYS A 94 2.07 3.35 14.98
CA LYS A 94 1.48 3.04 16.29
C LYS A 94 1.98 1.74 16.87
N ASP A 95 2.07 0.68 16.06
CA ASP A 95 2.60 -0.62 16.49
C ASP A 95 4.05 -0.50 16.95
N TRP A 96 4.88 0.27 16.23
CA TRP A 96 6.25 0.54 16.65
C TRP A 96 6.31 1.34 17.95
N LEU A 97 5.55 2.43 18.07
CA LEU A 97 5.53 3.22 19.30
C LEU A 97 5.08 2.39 20.51
N LYS A 98 4.07 1.52 20.33
CA LYS A 98 3.66 0.55 21.36
C LYS A 98 4.76 -0.44 21.71
N SER A 99 5.52 -0.91 20.73
CA SER A 99 6.66 -1.81 20.97
C SER A 99 7.77 -1.14 21.79
N GLN A 100 7.91 0.18 21.69
CA GLN A 100 8.85 0.99 22.48
C GLN A 100 8.28 1.41 23.85
N GLY A 101 7.02 1.05 24.16
CA GLY A 101 6.34 1.51 25.37
C GLY A 101 5.96 2.99 25.35
N ILE A 102 5.95 3.62 24.17
CA ILE A 102 5.68 5.05 23.99
C ILE A 102 4.22 5.25 23.61
N VAL A 103 3.64 6.34 24.10
CA VAL A 103 2.25 6.69 23.83
C VAL A 103 2.02 6.84 22.32
N ALA A 104 1.08 6.06 21.79
CA ALA A 104 0.74 5.99 20.36
C ALA A 104 -0.62 6.66 20.03
N THR A 105 -0.97 7.72 20.75
CA THR A 105 -2.20 8.52 20.55
C THR A 105 -1.90 9.81 19.80
N GLY A 106 -2.77 10.18 18.86
CA GLY A 106 -2.63 11.42 18.09
C GLY A 106 -2.82 11.24 16.58
N LYS A 107 -2.60 12.33 15.84
CA LYS A 107 -2.57 12.35 14.37
C LYS A 107 -1.27 11.73 13.85
N LYS A 108 -1.25 11.30 12.59
CA LYS A 108 -0.05 10.69 11.95
C LYS A 108 1.20 11.57 12.11
N ALA A 109 1.07 12.88 11.90
CA ALA A 109 2.18 13.83 12.07
C ALA A 109 2.79 13.81 13.48
N ASP A 110 1.96 13.67 14.51
CA ASP A 110 2.39 13.61 15.90
C ASP A 110 3.12 12.29 16.21
N LEU A 111 2.67 11.18 15.61
CA LEU A 111 3.36 9.89 15.70
C LEU A 111 4.73 9.95 15.03
N VAL A 112 4.84 10.60 13.87
CA VAL A 112 6.10 10.80 13.15
C VAL A 112 7.07 11.67 13.95
N GLU A 113 6.61 12.79 14.51
CA GLU A 113 7.39 13.65 15.40
C GLU A 113 7.96 12.89 16.61
N ARG A 114 7.12 12.07 17.28
CA ARG A 114 7.59 11.23 18.40
C ARG A 114 8.63 10.21 17.96
N ILE A 115 8.46 9.61 16.79
CA ILE A 115 9.44 8.65 16.26
C ILE A 115 10.76 9.34 15.96
N ARG A 116 10.75 10.56 15.41
CA ARG A 116 11.95 11.39 15.20
C ARG A 116 12.64 11.80 16.50
N ALA A 117 11.88 12.00 17.58
CA ALA A 117 12.43 12.35 18.89
C ALA A 117 13.08 11.15 19.61
N VAL A 118 12.69 9.93 19.27
CA VAL A 118 13.13 8.66 19.90
C VAL A 118 14.25 8.00 19.11
N ALA A 119 14.20 8.10 17.79
CA ALA A 119 15.21 7.62 16.86
C ALA A 119 16.49 8.47 16.97
#